data_AF-A0A345YL43-F1
#
_entry.id   AF-A0A345YL43-F1
#
_cell.length_a   1.000
_cell.length_b   1.000
_cell.length_c   1.000
_cell.angle_alpha   90.00
_cell.angle_beta   90.00
_cell.angle_gamma   90.00
#
_symmetry.space_group_name_H-M   'P 1'
#
loop_
_entity.id
_entity.type
_entity.pdbx_description
1 polymer ?
#
loop_
_entity_poly.entity_id
_entity_poly.type
_entity_poly.pdbx_seq_one_letter_code
_entity_poly.pdbx_strand_id
1 'polypeptide(L)'
;MSDEHLPGALAPTRDAALSRPDFPLARVARRLGLDPAHAEVTLRDDDAARAAIARSVQEFLAADDDRRAGRSPATALALDPDFPTGVGMALVGAAVLWEARDLVPKVALRVAKDHHEDGADELAASYLALVQESVDPGERRDDDALAWAAQSLLVAVLQRRGEPAQAEALARDLAAHAIPIDLWRDADPTLPDDSMAWHGGAFVGGMPPRRDERRLSYEDVHDYMNTLLADMRRDQDAEEDGR
;
A
#
# COMPACT_ATOMS: atom_id res chain seq x y z
N MET A 1 17.06 18.04 35.07
CA MET A 1 15.98 18.62 34.26
C MET A 1 15.97 17.84 32.97
N SER A 2 15.17 16.78 32.96
CA SER A 2 15.00 15.88 31.82
C SER A 2 13.57 16.08 31.36
N ASP A 3 13.38 16.77 30.25
CA ASP A 3 12.09 16.78 29.55
C ASP A 3 12.03 15.49 28.73
N GLU A 4 11.28 14.53 29.26
CA GLU A 4 10.79 13.36 28.53
C GLU A 4 9.93 13.84 27.37
N HIS A 5 10.39 13.63 26.14
CA HIS A 5 9.54 13.68 24.96
C HIS A 5 8.51 12.54 25.06
N LEU A 6 7.25 12.88 25.35
CA LEU A 6 6.11 11.98 25.17
C LEU A 6 5.91 11.72 23.67
N PRO A 7 6.07 10.49 23.16
CA PRO A 7 5.70 10.15 21.79
C PRO A 7 4.21 9.82 21.77
N GLY A 8 3.38 10.76 21.34
CA GLY A 8 1.93 10.59 21.34
C GLY A 8 1.20 11.64 20.52
N ALA A 9 1.64 11.88 19.29
CA ALA A 9 0.93 12.75 18.35
C ALA A 9 -0.18 11.96 17.64
N LEU A 10 -1.39 12.04 18.21
CA LEU A 10 -2.72 12.03 17.58
C LEU A 10 -2.84 11.33 16.21
N ALA A 11 -2.78 10.00 16.19
CA ALA A 11 -3.44 9.23 15.14
C ALA A 11 -4.96 9.42 15.29
N PRO A 12 -5.74 9.70 14.23
CA PRO A 12 -7.17 9.46 14.29
C PRO A 12 -7.35 7.96 14.51
N THR A 13 -7.68 7.58 15.74
CA THR A 13 -7.96 6.19 16.07
C THR A 13 -9.06 5.68 15.14
N ARG A 14 -9.06 4.39 14.80
CA ARG A 14 -10.18 3.72 14.10
C ARG A 14 -11.54 4.21 14.63
N ASP A 15 -11.66 4.33 15.96
CA ASP A 15 -12.86 4.81 16.63
C ASP A 15 -13.20 6.26 16.29
N ALA A 16 -12.21 7.14 16.15
CA ALA A 16 -12.41 8.51 15.66
C ALA A 16 -12.89 8.52 14.20
N ALA A 17 -12.32 7.67 13.32
CA ALA A 17 -12.76 7.56 11.92
C ALA A 17 -14.20 7.02 11.82
N LEU A 18 -14.52 5.95 12.55
CA LEU A 18 -15.87 5.35 12.60
C LEU A 18 -16.92 6.24 13.25
N SER A 19 -16.51 7.16 14.14
CA SER A 19 -17.41 8.11 14.80
C SER A 19 -17.74 9.33 13.95
N ARG A 20 -17.08 9.49 12.78
CA ARG A 20 -17.37 10.59 11.87
C ARG A 20 -18.77 10.40 11.24
N PRO A 21 -19.62 11.45 11.22
CA PRO A 21 -20.95 11.37 10.62
C PRO A 21 -20.92 11.02 9.13
N ASP A 22 -19.81 11.33 8.44
CA ASP A 22 -19.59 11.10 7.02
C ASP A 22 -18.81 9.81 6.72
N PHE A 23 -18.60 8.93 7.70
CA PHE A 23 -17.89 7.67 7.45
C PHE A 23 -18.67 6.80 6.45
N PRO A 24 -18.06 6.38 5.32
CA PRO A 24 -18.77 5.70 4.23
C PRO A 24 -19.01 4.21 4.52
N LEU A 25 -19.74 3.92 5.59
CA LEU A 25 -19.91 2.59 6.17
C LEU A 25 -20.40 1.55 5.15
N ALA A 26 -21.43 1.89 4.37
CA ALA A 26 -21.98 0.99 3.37
C ALA A 26 -20.99 0.65 2.25
N ARG A 27 -20.14 1.62 1.85
CA ARG A 27 -19.12 1.40 0.80
C ARG A 27 -17.99 0.51 1.32
N VAL A 28 -17.51 0.76 2.54
CA VAL A 28 -16.49 -0.08 3.21
C VAL A 28 -17.02 -1.50 3.41
N ALA A 29 -18.25 -1.64 3.90
CA ALA A 29 -18.91 -2.93 4.08
C ALA A 29 -18.99 -3.72 2.78
N ARG A 30 -19.47 -3.09 1.70
CA ARG A 30 -19.56 -3.70 0.38
C ARG A 30 -18.19 -4.15 -0.13
N ARG A 31 -17.16 -3.31 0.02
CA ARG A 31 -15.80 -3.63 -0.44
C ARG A 31 -15.18 -4.79 0.34
N LEU A 32 -15.51 -4.95 1.61
CA LEU A 32 -15.05 -6.05 2.47
C LEU A 32 -15.95 -7.31 2.43
N GLY A 33 -17.00 -7.29 1.59
CA GLY A 33 -17.99 -8.38 1.50
C GLY A 33 -18.74 -8.62 2.81
N LEU A 34 -18.95 -7.56 3.61
CA LEU A 34 -19.68 -7.64 4.87
C LEU A 34 -21.19 -7.57 4.63
N ASP A 35 -21.93 -8.34 5.43
CA ASP A 35 -23.39 -8.21 5.50
C ASP A 35 -23.75 -6.79 5.98
N PRO A 36 -24.49 -5.99 5.20
CA PRO A 36 -24.88 -4.64 5.58
C PRO A 36 -25.58 -4.55 6.94
N ALA A 37 -26.31 -5.60 7.36
CA ALA A 37 -27.01 -5.62 8.65
C ALA A 37 -26.06 -5.70 9.85
N HIS A 38 -24.86 -6.25 9.66
CA HIS A 38 -23.87 -6.47 10.72
C HIS A 38 -22.57 -5.67 10.53
N ALA A 39 -22.45 -4.93 9.42
CA ALA A 39 -21.23 -4.25 9.03
C ALA A 39 -20.67 -3.30 10.09
N GLU A 40 -21.51 -2.48 10.71
CA GLU A 40 -21.07 -1.53 11.74
C GLU A 40 -20.49 -2.23 12.97
N VAL A 41 -21.10 -3.35 13.38
CA VAL A 41 -20.62 -4.16 14.51
C VAL A 41 -19.29 -4.80 14.14
N THR A 42 -19.20 -5.40 12.95
CA THR A 42 -17.96 -6.02 12.47
C THR A 42 -16.81 -5.03 12.33
N LEU A 43 -17.07 -3.80 11.84
CA LEU A 43 -16.04 -2.78 11.66
C LEU A 43 -15.53 -2.19 12.99
N ARG A 44 -16.33 -2.25 14.06
CA ARG A 44 -15.93 -1.84 15.42
C ARG A 44 -15.18 -2.93 16.18
N ASP A 45 -15.36 -4.19 15.81
CA ASP A 45 -14.63 -5.33 16.35
C ASP A 45 -13.29 -5.49 15.63
N ASP A 46 -12.18 -5.37 16.37
CA ASP A 46 -10.85 -5.34 15.76
C ASP A 46 -10.50 -6.65 15.05
N ASP A 47 -10.72 -7.77 15.73
CA ASP A 47 -10.39 -9.09 15.21
C ASP A 47 -11.29 -9.43 14.02
N ALA A 48 -12.58 -9.09 14.11
CA ALA A 48 -13.52 -9.35 13.02
C ALA A 48 -13.25 -8.48 11.79
N ALA A 49 -12.91 -7.20 11.97
CA ALA A 49 -12.54 -6.31 10.89
C ALA A 49 -11.23 -6.75 10.22
N ARG A 50 -10.19 -7.05 11.01
CA ARG A 50 -8.91 -7.55 10.50
C ARG A 50 -9.07 -8.87 9.75
N ALA A 51 -9.91 -9.79 10.23
CA ALA A 51 -10.22 -11.02 9.52
C ALA A 51 -10.94 -10.77 8.18
N ALA A 52 -11.89 -9.82 8.15
CA ALA A 52 -12.58 -9.43 6.91
C ALA A 52 -11.62 -8.77 5.90
N ILE A 53 -10.70 -7.92 6.36
CA ILE A 53 -9.65 -7.32 5.53
C ILE A 53 -8.72 -8.40 4.99
N ALA A 54 -8.22 -9.30 5.85
CA ALA A 54 -7.35 -10.40 5.44
C ALA A 54 -8.00 -11.26 4.35
N ARG A 55 -9.27 -11.64 4.51
CA ARG A 55 -10.03 -12.37 3.49
C ARG A 55 -10.10 -11.59 2.17
N SER A 56 -10.45 -10.30 2.24
CA SER A 56 -10.61 -9.45 1.05
C SER A 56 -9.28 -9.22 0.33
N VAL A 57 -8.18 -9.10 1.08
CA VAL A 57 -6.82 -9.02 0.52
C VAL A 57 -6.45 -10.32 -0.20
N GLN A 58 -6.74 -11.48 0.38
CA GLN A 58 -6.47 -12.76 -0.30
C GLN A 58 -7.29 -12.90 -1.60
N GLU A 59 -8.57 -12.53 -1.55
CA GLU A 59 -9.43 -12.53 -2.74
C GLU A 59 -8.91 -11.55 -3.81
N PHE A 60 -8.47 -10.35 -3.41
CA PHE A 60 -7.87 -9.36 -4.30
C PHE A 60 -6.59 -9.87 -4.97
N LEU A 61 -5.65 -10.44 -4.21
CA LEU A 61 -4.38 -10.93 -4.74
C LEU A 61 -4.61 -12.06 -5.76
N ALA A 62 -5.50 -13.01 -5.45
CA ALA A 62 -5.86 -14.08 -6.36
C ALA A 62 -6.55 -13.57 -7.63
N ALA A 63 -7.47 -12.61 -7.50
CA ALA A 63 -8.13 -11.97 -8.64
C ALA A 63 -7.15 -11.18 -9.52
N ASP A 64 -6.19 -10.49 -8.92
CA ASP A 64 -5.18 -9.72 -9.66
C ASP A 64 -4.21 -10.67 -10.40
N ASP A 65 -3.84 -11.79 -9.78
CA ASP A 65 -3.05 -12.84 -10.44
C ASP A 65 -3.80 -13.47 -11.63
N ASP A 66 -5.10 -13.75 -11.46
CA ASP A 66 -5.96 -14.20 -12.55
C ASP A 66 -6.01 -13.19 -13.70
N ARG A 67 -6.21 -11.90 -13.38
CA ARG A 67 -6.24 -10.82 -14.37
C ARG A 67 -4.91 -10.71 -15.12
N ARG A 68 -3.78 -10.66 -14.41
CA ARG A 68 -2.43 -10.55 -15.02
C ARG A 68 -2.10 -11.75 -15.90
N ALA A 69 -2.64 -12.93 -15.58
CA ALA A 69 -2.53 -14.12 -16.41
C ALA A 69 -3.55 -14.18 -17.56
N GLY A 70 -4.38 -13.16 -17.75
CA GLY A 70 -5.40 -13.10 -18.80
C GLY A 70 -6.60 -14.04 -18.59
N ARG A 71 -6.82 -14.52 -17.36
CA ARG A 71 -7.98 -15.34 -17.01
C ARG A 71 -9.22 -14.47 -16.83
N SER A 72 -10.40 -15.06 -17.05
CA SER A 72 -11.68 -14.36 -16.87
C SER A 72 -11.96 -14.08 -15.39
N PRO A 73 -12.54 -12.91 -15.03
CA PRO A 73 -12.94 -12.61 -13.66
C PRO A 73 -13.89 -13.67 -13.11
N ALA A 74 -13.58 -14.21 -11.93
CA ALA A 74 -14.38 -15.23 -11.27
C ALA A 74 -15.08 -14.73 -9.99
N THR A 75 -14.71 -13.55 -9.50
CA THR A 75 -15.22 -12.98 -8.24
C THR A 75 -15.95 -11.67 -8.47
N ALA A 76 -16.83 -11.30 -7.53
CA ALA A 76 -17.50 -10.01 -7.57
C ALA A 76 -16.50 -8.84 -7.46
N LEU A 77 -15.43 -9.04 -6.67
CA LEU A 77 -14.34 -8.07 -6.52
C LEU A 77 -13.61 -7.82 -7.85
N ALA A 78 -13.36 -8.86 -8.66
CA ALA A 78 -12.70 -8.74 -9.96
C ALA A 78 -13.57 -8.09 -11.04
N LEU A 79 -14.90 -7.99 -10.81
CA LEU A 79 -15.85 -7.32 -11.69
C LEU A 79 -16.10 -5.86 -11.30
N ASP A 80 -15.50 -5.40 -10.20
CA ASP A 80 -15.63 -4.02 -9.74
C ASP A 80 -14.99 -3.05 -10.76
N PRO A 81 -15.67 -1.95 -11.15
CA PRO A 81 -15.12 -0.99 -12.10
C PRO A 81 -13.79 -0.36 -11.68
N ASP A 82 -13.51 -0.29 -10.37
CA ASP A 82 -12.26 0.26 -9.83
C ASP A 82 -11.13 -0.79 -9.80
N PHE A 83 -11.39 -2.03 -10.20
CA PHE A 83 -10.41 -3.11 -10.16
C PHE A 83 -9.39 -2.99 -11.32
N PRO A 84 -8.08 -3.19 -11.07
CA PRO A 84 -7.47 -3.56 -9.80
C PRO A 84 -7.12 -2.37 -8.89
N THR A 85 -6.71 -1.24 -9.46
CA THR A 85 -5.98 -0.19 -8.74
C THR A 85 -6.81 0.43 -7.60
N GLY A 86 -8.02 0.92 -7.89
CA GLY A 86 -8.86 1.57 -6.87
C GLY A 86 -9.39 0.61 -5.80
N VAL A 87 -9.54 -0.68 -6.11
CA VAL A 87 -9.81 -1.72 -5.10
C VAL A 87 -8.59 -1.91 -4.20
N GLY A 88 -7.39 -2.04 -4.79
CA GLY A 88 -6.14 -2.18 -4.05
C GLY A 88 -5.87 -0.99 -3.12
N MET A 89 -6.05 0.24 -3.61
CA MET A 89 -5.90 1.46 -2.81
C MET A 89 -6.84 1.47 -1.60
N ALA A 90 -8.11 1.07 -1.79
CA ALA A 90 -9.07 0.98 -0.71
C ALA A 90 -8.69 -0.08 0.34
N LEU A 91 -8.15 -1.23 -0.10
CA LEU A 91 -7.67 -2.29 0.79
C LEU A 91 -6.43 -1.87 1.57
N VAL A 92 -5.50 -1.12 0.96
CA VAL A 92 -4.37 -0.50 1.68
C VAL A 92 -4.89 0.44 2.76
N GLY A 93 -5.80 1.35 2.41
CA GLY A 93 -6.39 2.28 3.37
C GLY A 93 -7.09 1.57 4.54
N ALA A 94 -7.83 0.49 4.26
CA ALA A 94 -8.43 -0.34 5.30
C ALA A 94 -7.37 -1.05 6.16
N ALA A 95 -6.35 -1.66 5.56
CA ALA A 95 -5.30 -2.34 6.31
C ALA A 95 -4.54 -1.36 7.24
N VAL A 96 -4.28 -0.13 6.79
CA VAL A 96 -3.67 0.93 7.61
C VAL A 96 -4.60 1.35 8.75
N LEU A 97 -5.89 1.59 8.47
CA LEU A 97 -6.86 2.08 9.46
C LEU A 97 -7.14 1.08 10.59
N TRP A 98 -7.12 -0.22 10.28
CA TRP A 98 -7.29 -1.32 11.26
C TRP A 98 -5.97 -1.97 11.68
N GLU A 99 -4.85 -1.29 11.47
CA GLU A 99 -3.51 -1.72 11.90
C GLU A 99 -3.11 -3.15 11.45
N ALA A 100 -3.68 -3.64 10.34
CA ALA A 100 -3.32 -4.90 9.70
C ALA A 100 -2.05 -4.73 8.85
N ARG A 101 -0.96 -4.30 9.51
CA ARG A 101 0.31 -3.90 8.88
C ARG A 101 0.94 -4.99 8.03
N ASP A 102 0.76 -6.25 8.43
CA ASP A 102 1.25 -7.43 7.72
C ASP A 102 0.64 -7.63 6.33
N LEU A 103 -0.51 -6.99 6.05
CA LEU A 103 -1.19 -7.05 4.76
C LEU A 103 -0.78 -5.91 3.82
N VAL A 104 -0.29 -4.80 4.38
CA VAL A 104 -0.01 -3.56 3.62
C VAL A 104 1.04 -3.78 2.53
N PRO A 105 2.23 -4.38 2.79
CA PRO A 105 3.27 -4.58 1.77
C PRO A 105 2.77 -5.30 0.52
N LYS A 106 1.93 -6.32 0.69
CA LYS A 106 1.43 -7.17 -0.40
C LYS A 106 0.55 -6.39 -1.37
N VAL A 107 -0.41 -5.63 -0.83
CA VAL A 107 -1.35 -4.86 -1.64
C VAL A 107 -0.70 -3.60 -2.19
N ALA A 108 0.06 -2.88 -1.37
CA ALA A 108 0.74 -1.64 -1.78
C ALA A 108 1.71 -1.88 -2.93
N LEU A 109 2.44 -3.01 -2.93
CA LEU A 109 3.31 -3.36 -4.04
C LEU A 109 2.53 -3.61 -5.35
N ARG A 110 1.33 -4.20 -5.31
CA ARG A 110 0.48 -4.35 -6.52
C ARG A 110 0.00 -3.00 -7.05
N VAL A 111 -0.49 -2.15 -6.16
CA VAL A 111 -0.94 -0.79 -6.52
C VAL A 111 0.21 0.05 -7.09
N ALA A 112 1.41 -0.06 -6.52
CA ALA A 112 2.59 0.62 -7.04
C ALA A 112 2.94 0.19 -8.47
N LYS A 113 2.84 -1.12 -8.77
CA LYS A 113 3.06 -1.65 -10.13
C LYS A 113 2.05 -1.07 -11.10
N ASP A 114 0.77 -1.09 -10.74
CA ASP A 114 -0.31 -0.59 -11.61
C ASP A 114 -0.10 0.90 -11.91
N HIS A 115 0.23 1.72 -10.91
CA HIS A 115 0.56 3.14 -11.13
C HIS A 115 1.80 3.34 -12.00
N HIS A 116 2.85 2.54 -11.84
CA HIS A 116 4.02 2.63 -12.71
C HIS A 116 3.71 2.22 -14.15
N GLU A 117 2.87 1.19 -14.35
CA GLU A 117 2.39 0.76 -15.66
C GLU A 117 1.56 1.87 -16.34
N ASP A 118 0.75 2.59 -15.57
CA ASP A 118 -0.03 3.75 -16.01
C ASP A 118 0.79 5.04 -16.18
N GLY A 119 2.08 5.04 -15.79
CA GLY A 119 2.97 6.20 -15.86
C GLY A 119 2.79 7.22 -14.73
N ALA A 120 2.03 6.89 -13.70
CA ALA A 120 1.85 7.69 -12.48
C ALA A 120 2.99 7.43 -11.47
N ASP A 121 4.22 7.71 -11.88
CA ASP A 121 5.44 7.38 -11.13
C ASP A 121 5.53 7.98 -9.71
N GLU A 122 4.93 9.15 -9.47
CA GLU A 122 4.88 9.77 -8.15
C GLU A 122 3.96 9.01 -7.18
N LEU A 123 2.85 8.49 -7.69
CA LEU A 123 1.95 7.63 -6.93
C LEU A 123 2.60 6.28 -6.68
N ALA A 124 3.25 5.70 -7.71
CA ALA A 124 4.02 4.47 -7.56
C ALA A 124 5.07 4.62 -6.45
N ALA A 125 5.87 5.69 -6.47
CA ALA A 125 6.87 5.97 -5.43
C ALA A 125 6.26 6.09 -4.02
N SER A 126 5.08 6.70 -3.89
CA SER A 126 4.36 6.83 -2.60
C SER A 126 3.96 5.46 -2.03
N TYR A 127 3.40 4.57 -2.85
CA TYR A 127 3.07 3.21 -2.41
C TYR A 127 4.32 2.36 -2.13
N LEU A 128 5.43 2.58 -2.85
CA LEU A 128 6.70 1.91 -2.55
C LEU A 128 7.29 2.33 -1.21
N ALA A 129 7.18 3.61 -0.85
CA ALA A 129 7.56 4.09 0.48
C ALA A 129 6.72 3.40 1.57
N LEU A 130 5.41 3.25 1.34
CA LEU A 130 4.54 2.56 2.28
C LEU A 130 4.92 1.08 2.47
N VAL A 131 5.32 0.37 1.40
CA VAL A 131 5.86 -1.00 1.51
C VAL A 131 7.09 -1.00 2.42
N GLN A 132 8.06 -0.11 2.17
CA GLN A 132 9.31 -0.03 2.93
C GLN A 132 9.08 0.29 4.41
N GLU A 133 8.11 1.16 4.72
CA GLU A 133 7.73 1.52 6.09
C GLU A 133 6.98 0.42 6.83
N SER A 134 6.39 -0.53 6.11
CA SER A 134 5.53 -1.58 6.68
C SER A 134 6.23 -2.93 6.84
N VAL A 135 7.48 -3.06 6.39
CA VAL A 135 8.28 -4.29 6.51
C VAL A 135 9.34 -4.13 7.59
N ASP A 136 9.35 -5.08 8.53
CA ASP A 136 10.42 -5.20 9.52
C ASP A 136 11.59 -6.05 8.96
N PRO A 137 12.79 -5.48 8.82
CA PRO A 137 13.93 -6.17 8.20
C PRO A 137 14.31 -7.48 8.89
N GLY A 138 14.34 -8.59 8.13
CA GLY A 138 14.87 -9.88 8.59
C GLY A 138 13.96 -10.66 9.53
N GLU A 139 12.76 -10.16 9.85
CA GLU A 139 11.75 -10.88 10.64
C GLU A 139 11.09 -11.99 9.81
N ARG A 140 10.81 -11.73 8.53
CA ARG A 140 10.08 -12.65 7.63
C ARG A 140 10.64 -12.60 6.20
N ARG A 141 11.05 -13.76 5.67
CA ARG A 141 11.62 -13.88 4.30
C ARG A 141 10.67 -13.39 3.20
N ASP A 142 9.35 -13.61 3.36
CA ASP A 142 8.35 -13.13 2.40
C ASP A 142 8.29 -11.59 2.40
N ASP A 143 8.40 -10.96 3.57
CA ASP A 143 8.33 -9.51 3.70
C ASP A 143 9.62 -8.87 3.16
N ASP A 144 10.77 -9.52 3.37
CA ASP A 144 12.04 -9.15 2.74
C ASP A 144 11.93 -9.20 1.21
N ALA A 145 11.29 -10.23 0.65
CA ALA A 145 11.07 -10.35 -0.79
C ALA A 145 10.22 -9.20 -1.34
N LEU A 146 9.17 -8.81 -0.61
CA LEU A 146 8.32 -7.67 -0.96
C LEU A 146 9.09 -6.35 -0.91
N ALA A 147 9.93 -6.14 0.12
CA ALA A 147 10.74 -4.94 0.25
C ALA A 147 11.80 -4.82 -0.85
N TRP A 148 12.47 -5.93 -1.19
CA TRP A 148 13.41 -5.98 -2.31
C TRP A 148 12.71 -5.79 -3.66
N ALA A 149 11.53 -6.38 -3.85
CA ALA A 149 10.71 -6.13 -5.03
C ALA A 149 10.33 -4.64 -5.14
N ALA A 150 9.96 -3.99 -4.04
CA ALA A 150 9.68 -2.56 -4.01
C ALA A 150 10.90 -1.71 -4.42
N GLN A 151 12.10 -2.04 -3.95
CA GLN A 151 13.30 -1.35 -4.41
C GLN A 151 13.60 -1.57 -5.90
N SER A 152 13.44 -2.79 -6.39
CA SER A 152 13.64 -3.08 -7.81
C SER A 152 12.67 -2.29 -8.70
N LEU A 153 11.41 -2.09 -8.25
CA LEU A 153 10.47 -1.19 -8.93
C LEU A 153 10.89 0.27 -8.82
N LEU A 154 11.40 0.71 -7.66
CA LEU A 154 11.88 2.08 -7.48
C LEU A 154 13.00 2.45 -8.47
N VAL A 155 13.87 1.49 -8.81
CA VAL A 155 14.86 1.69 -9.89
C VAL A 155 14.15 2.04 -11.21
N ALA A 156 13.14 1.27 -11.62
CA ALA A 156 12.41 1.50 -12.86
C ALA A 156 11.66 2.84 -12.86
N VAL A 157 11.05 3.21 -11.72
CA VAL A 157 10.41 4.50 -11.50
C VAL A 157 11.41 5.64 -11.67
N LEU A 158 12.57 5.58 -11.00
CA LEU A 158 13.59 6.64 -11.07
C LEU A 158 14.20 6.76 -12.47
N GLN A 159 14.40 5.66 -13.18
CA GLN A 159 14.85 5.68 -14.57
C GLN A 159 13.86 6.42 -15.47
N ARG A 160 12.55 6.15 -15.32
CA ARG A 160 11.50 6.80 -16.11
C ARG A 160 11.38 8.29 -15.79
N ARG A 161 11.54 8.68 -14.52
CA ARG A 161 11.54 10.07 -14.06
C ARG A 161 12.81 10.85 -14.45
N GLY A 162 13.84 10.19 -14.98
CA GLY A 162 15.09 10.84 -15.37
C GLY A 162 16.03 11.13 -14.20
N GLU A 163 16.04 10.25 -13.19
CA GLU A 163 16.92 10.31 -12.02
C GLU A 163 18.02 9.21 -12.04
N PRO A 164 18.91 9.19 -13.06
CA PRO A 164 19.78 8.05 -13.33
C PRO A 164 20.81 7.77 -12.24
N ALA A 165 21.32 8.80 -11.55
CA ALA A 165 22.30 8.61 -10.49
C ALA A 165 21.73 7.86 -9.27
N GLN A 166 20.46 8.15 -8.93
CA GLN A 166 19.77 7.46 -7.84
C GLN A 166 19.37 6.04 -8.26
N ALA A 167 18.87 5.89 -9.48
CA ALA A 167 18.56 4.57 -10.04
C ALA A 167 19.81 3.66 -10.08
N GLU A 168 20.96 4.18 -10.48
CA GLU A 168 22.23 3.42 -10.52
C GLU A 168 22.74 3.07 -9.13
N ALA A 169 22.55 3.95 -8.14
CA ALA A 169 22.90 3.64 -6.74
C ALA A 169 22.07 2.45 -6.22
N LEU A 170 20.76 2.47 -6.44
CA LEU A 170 19.88 1.36 -6.06
C LEU A 170 20.17 0.09 -6.86
N ALA A 171 20.41 0.18 -8.17
CA ALA A 171 20.75 -0.98 -8.99
C ALA A 171 22.04 -1.67 -8.52
N ARG A 172 23.05 -0.89 -8.09
CA ARG A 172 24.28 -1.44 -7.49
C ARG A 172 24.03 -2.09 -6.14
N ASP A 173 23.12 -1.53 -5.33
CA ASP A 173 22.73 -2.11 -4.05
C ASP A 173 22.04 -3.48 -4.24
N LEU A 174 21.07 -3.55 -5.16
CA LEU A 174 20.42 -4.82 -5.53
C LEU A 174 21.44 -5.86 -6.00
N ALA A 175 22.38 -5.47 -6.87
CA ALA A 175 23.42 -6.37 -7.35
C ALA A 175 24.36 -6.86 -6.22
N ALA A 176 24.70 -5.98 -5.26
CA ALA A 176 25.53 -6.34 -4.12
C ALA A 176 24.86 -7.36 -3.19
N HIS A 177 23.53 -7.39 -3.18
CA HIS A 177 22.71 -8.29 -2.35
C HIS A 177 22.12 -9.48 -3.12
N ALA A 178 22.60 -9.72 -4.35
CA ALA A 178 22.11 -10.77 -5.24
C ALA A 178 20.59 -10.71 -5.49
N ILE A 179 20.06 -9.50 -5.64
CA ILE A 179 18.64 -9.25 -5.91
C ILE A 179 18.44 -8.95 -7.41
N PRO A 180 17.53 -9.65 -8.10
CA PRO A 180 17.21 -9.36 -9.50
C PRO A 180 16.67 -7.93 -9.68
N ILE A 181 17.17 -7.22 -10.70
CA ILE A 181 16.75 -5.84 -11.02
C ILE A 181 15.28 -5.75 -11.44
N ASP A 182 14.72 -6.86 -11.88
CA ASP A 182 13.35 -7.01 -12.38
C ASP A 182 12.47 -7.86 -11.45
N LEU A 183 12.90 -8.12 -10.21
CA LEU A 183 12.12 -8.86 -9.20
C LEU A 183 10.69 -8.32 -9.03
N TRP A 184 10.49 -7.01 -9.18
CA TRP A 184 9.17 -6.38 -9.12
C TRP A 184 8.17 -6.93 -10.13
N ARG A 185 8.62 -7.53 -11.23
CA ARG A 185 7.72 -8.11 -12.23
C ARG A 185 7.01 -9.36 -11.74
N ASP A 186 7.58 -10.04 -10.75
CA ASP A 186 6.98 -11.22 -10.16
C ASP A 186 5.70 -10.84 -9.43
N ALA A 187 4.62 -11.59 -9.69
CA ALA A 187 3.36 -11.42 -8.99
C ALA A 187 3.55 -11.68 -7.49
N ASP A 188 4.15 -12.82 -7.15
CA ASP A 188 4.50 -13.23 -5.80
C ASP A 188 6.04 -13.33 -5.71
N PRO A 189 6.74 -12.24 -5.34
CA PRO A 189 8.20 -12.20 -5.39
C PRO A 189 8.82 -13.15 -4.36
N THR A 190 9.80 -13.93 -4.80
CA THR A 190 10.59 -14.82 -3.92
C THR A 190 12.07 -14.52 -4.06
N LEU A 191 12.81 -14.51 -2.96
CA LEU A 191 14.24 -14.28 -2.99
C LEU A 191 15.03 -15.54 -3.39
N PRO A 192 16.03 -15.42 -4.28
CA PRO A 192 17.07 -16.42 -4.45
C PRO A 192 17.66 -16.91 -3.11
N ASP A 193 18.19 -18.13 -3.09
CA ASP A 193 18.71 -18.75 -1.87
C ASP A 193 19.98 -18.08 -1.33
N ASP A 194 20.73 -17.40 -2.19
CA ASP A 194 21.93 -16.64 -1.86
C ASP A 194 21.68 -15.15 -1.59
N SER A 195 20.43 -14.69 -1.75
CA SER A 195 20.06 -13.31 -1.45
C SER A 195 20.13 -13.01 0.04
N MET A 196 20.50 -11.77 0.36
CA MET A 196 20.46 -11.30 1.73
C MET A 196 19.05 -10.92 2.18
N ALA A 197 18.82 -11.04 3.49
CA ALA A 197 17.67 -10.44 4.15
C ALA A 197 17.61 -8.94 3.85
N TRP A 198 16.39 -8.39 3.84
CA TRP A 198 16.21 -6.96 3.71
C TRP A 198 16.91 -6.25 4.87
N HIS A 199 17.50 -5.08 4.59
CA HIS A 199 18.28 -4.32 5.57
C HIS A 199 17.79 -2.87 5.74
N GLY A 200 16.58 -2.55 5.27
CA GLY A 200 16.06 -1.17 5.23
C GLY A 200 16.48 -0.38 3.99
N GLY A 201 17.27 -0.97 3.09
CA GLY A 201 17.59 -0.45 1.75
C GLY A 201 18.77 0.52 1.64
N ALA A 202 19.19 0.83 0.40
CA ALA A 202 20.35 1.66 0.05
C ALA A 202 20.37 3.08 0.62
N PHE A 203 19.25 3.56 1.17
CA PHE A 203 19.08 4.90 1.72
C PHE A 203 19.01 4.95 3.25
N VAL A 204 19.65 3.99 3.93
CA VAL A 204 20.08 4.16 5.32
C VAL A 204 21.20 5.23 5.35
N GLY A 205 20.81 6.50 5.32
CA GLY A 205 21.70 7.66 5.39
C GLY A 205 21.43 8.81 4.43
N GLY A 206 20.38 8.75 3.60
CA GLY A 206 20.01 9.90 2.77
C GLY A 206 19.34 9.55 1.45
N MET A 207 18.04 9.22 1.49
CA MET A 207 17.17 9.72 0.42
C MET A 207 17.53 11.19 0.18
N PRO A 208 17.54 11.70 -1.06
CA PRO A 208 17.69 13.13 -1.28
C PRO A 208 16.71 13.81 -0.32
N PRO A 209 17.15 14.80 0.49
CA PRO A 209 16.21 15.53 1.29
C PRO A 209 15.17 16.03 0.29
N ARG A 210 13.91 15.62 0.50
CA ARG A 210 12.80 16.45 0.05
C ARG A 210 13.17 17.86 0.50
N ARG A 211 13.15 18.80 -0.45
CA ARG A 211 13.66 20.17 -0.26
C ARG A 211 12.89 20.93 0.84
N ASP A 212 11.87 20.27 1.35
CA ASP A 212 10.97 20.43 2.45
C ASP A 212 11.25 19.28 3.42
N GLU A 213 11.92 19.56 4.54
CA GLU A 213 12.35 18.63 5.61
C GLU A 213 11.21 17.88 6.33
N ARG A 214 10.07 17.71 5.69
CA ARG A 214 9.00 16.83 6.12
C ARG A 214 9.39 15.43 5.68
N ARG A 215 9.82 14.61 6.66
CA ARG A 215 9.46 13.19 6.63
C ARG A 215 7.99 13.15 6.22
N LEU A 216 7.54 12.21 5.36
CA LEU A 216 6.13 11.87 5.39
C LEU A 216 5.92 11.38 6.83
N SER A 217 5.50 12.30 7.69
CA SER A 217 5.00 11.92 8.97
C SER A 217 3.76 11.08 8.67
N TYR A 218 3.41 10.21 9.60
CA TYR A 218 2.12 9.55 9.57
C TYR A 218 0.98 10.54 9.24
N GLU A 219 1.09 11.79 9.69
CA GLU A 219 0.21 12.92 9.37
C GLU A 219 0.14 13.25 7.85
N ASP A 220 1.25 13.18 7.11
CA ASP A 220 1.27 13.49 5.67
C ASP A 220 0.69 12.34 4.81
N VAL A 221 0.87 11.08 5.25
CA VAL A 221 0.17 9.93 4.64
C VAL A 221 -1.33 10.01 4.93
N HIS A 222 -1.71 10.50 6.11
CA HIS A 222 -3.11 10.77 6.47
C HIS A 222 -3.69 11.96 5.72
N ASP A 223 -2.93 13.02 5.47
CA ASP A 223 -3.35 14.15 4.63
C ASP A 223 -3.49 13.74 3.16
N TYR A 224 -2.62 12.85 2.68
CA TYR A 224 -2.79 12.21 1.39
C TYR A 224 -4.04 11.31 1.36
N MET A 225 -4.29 10.51 2.41
CA MET A 225 -5.51 9.71 2.54
C MET A 225 -6.76 10.58 2.66
N ASN A 226 -6.71 11.71 3.34
CA ASN A 226 -7.80 12.67 3.43
C ASN A 226 -8.06 13.36 2.08
N THR A 227 -7.00 13.63 1.33
CA THR A 227 -7.09 14.15 -0.04
C THR A 227 -7.70 13.10 -0.97
N LEU A 228 -7.26 11.83 -0.85
CA LEU A 228 -7.82 10.70 -1.58
C LEU A 228 -9.30 10.50 -1.25
N LEU A 229 -9.67 10.54 0.02
CA LEU A 229 -11.06 10.44 0.47
C LEU A 229 -11.90 11.64 0.00
N ALA A 230 -11.31 12.84 -0.09
CA ALA A 230 -11.96 14.02 -0.63
C ALA A 230 -12.10 13.99 -2.17
N ASP A 231 -11.13 13.42 -2.88
CA ASP A 231 -11.20 13.13 -4.32
C ASP A 231 -12.31 12.10 -4.59
N MET A 232 -12.32 11.00 -3.84
CA MET A 232 -13.36 9.95 -3.92
C MET A 232 -14.76 10.50 -3.60
N ARG A 233 -14.86 11.52 -2.74
CA ARG A 233 -16.12 12.22 -2.45
C ARG A 233 -16.60 13.06 -3.64
N ARG A 234 -15.69 13.76 -4.32
CA ARG A 234 -16.05 14.50 -5.54
C ARG A 234 -16.58 13.57 -6.63
N ASP A 235 -16.03 12.37 -6.73
CA ASP A 235 -16.52 11.36 -7.66
C ASP A 235 -17.91 10.83 -7.26
N GLN A 236 -18.17 10.66 -5.95
CA GLN A 236 -19.50 10.28 -5.45
C GLN A 236 -20.55 11.38 -5.70
N ASP A 237 -20.21 12.64 -5.44
CA ASP A 237 -21.11 13.77 -5.71
C ASP A 237 -21.42 13.87 -7.22
N ALA A 238 -20.46 13.54 -8.09
CA ALA A 238 -20.66 13.48 -9.55
C ALA A 238 -21.52 12.28 -10.00
N GLU A 239 -21.46 11.15 -9.32
CA GLU A 239 -22.33 9.98 -9.56
C GLU A 239 -23.77 10.20 -9.08
N GLU A 240 -23.96 11.01 -8.03
CA GLU A 240 -25.28 11.38 -7.48
C GLU A 240 -25.96 12.49 -8.31
N ASP A 241 -25.21 13.46 -8.83
CA ASP A 241 -25.74 14.51 -9.73
C ASP A 241 -26.04 14.02 -11.17
N GLY A 242 -25.51 12.85 -11.55
CA GLY A 242 -25.72 12.23 -12.86
C GLY A 242 -26.95 11.32 -12.98
N ARG A 243 -27.76 11.19 -11.91
CA ARG A 243 -29.02 10.40 -11.88
C ARG A 243 -30.26 11.29 -11.82
#